data_AF-A0A6G8J3Q4-F1
#
_entry.id   AF-A0A6G8J3Q4-F1
#
_cell.length_a   1.000
_cell.length_b   1.000
_cell.length_c   1.000
_cell.angle_alpha   90.00
_cell.angle_beta   90.00
_cell.angle_gamma   90.00
#
_symmetry.space_group_name_H-M   'P 1'
#
loop_
_entity.id
_entity.type
_entity.pdbx_description
1 polymer ?
#
loop_
_entity_poly.entity_id
_entity_poly.type
_entity_poly.pdbx_seq_one_letter_code
_entity_poly.pdbx_strand_id
1 'polypeptide(L)'
;EHIQTVGINPNIATVQTSKGLADKVYFLPLVPEYVEQVIRVERPGGVLLTFGGQTGLNCGVELERAGVFEKYGVKILGTPIQAIIDTEDRKVFSERIAMIGEKVAPSMSACSVQEALDAAGILGYPVMARAAFSLGGLGSGFANNNDELKSLAHQAFA
;
A
#
# COMPACT_ATOMS: atom_id res chain seq x y z
N GLU A 1 -22.24 16.87 8.31
CA GLU A 1 -22.37 15.49 7.81
C GLU A 1 -23.07 14.49 8.74
N HIS A 2 -23.13 14.67 10.07
CA HIS A 2 -23.82 13.73 10.98
C HIS A 2 -23.35 12.26 10.86
N ILE A 3 -22.06 12.06 10.62
CA ILE A 3 -21.43 10.73 10.52
C ILE A 3 -20.72 10.45 11.83
N GLN A 4 -20.99 9.29 12.44
CA GLN A 4 -20.20 8.80 13.56
C GLN A 4 -18.88 8.26 13.04
N THR A 5 -17.78 8.66 13.68
CA THR A 5 -16.43 8.37 13.23
C THR A 5 -15.64 7.56 14.26
N VAL A 6 -15.00 6.50 13.77
CA VAL A 6 -14.07 5.67 14.55
C VAL A 6 -12.70 5.77 13.90
N GLY A 7 -11.71 6.25 14.64
CA GLY A 7 -10.31 6.28 14.22
C GLY A 7 -9.52 5.13 14.83
N ILE A 8 -8.60 4.54 14.05
CA ILE A 8 -7.59 3.60 14.57
C ILE A 8 -6.23 4.21 14.24
N ASN A 9 -5.47 4.58 15.27
CA ASN A 9 -4.14 5.13 15.11
C ASN A 9 -3.32 4.89 16.39
N PRO A 10 -2.23 4.10 16.35
CA PRO A 10 -1.43 3.81 17.53
C PRO A 10 -0.56 5.01 17.96
N ASN A 11 -0.39 6.03 17.12
CA ASN A 11 0.45 7.19 17.43
C ASN A 11 -0.31 8.22 18.27
N ILE A 12 -0.08 8.16 19.59
CA ILE A 12 -0.66 9.08 20.59
C ILE A 12 -0.24 10.54 20.41
N ALA A 13 0.85 10.82 19.70
CA ALA A 13 1.37 12.17 19.48
C ALA A 13 0.80 12.84 18.22
N THR A 14 -0.38 12.42 17.74
CA THR A 14 -1.03 13.00 16.56
C THR A 14 -2.25 13.82 16.93
N VAL A 15 -2.42 14.96 16.25
CA VAL A 15 -3.63 15.78 16.37
C VAL A 15 -4.86 14.93 16.12
N GLN A 16 -4.86 14.06 15.10
CA GLN A 16 -5.96 13.14 14.76
C GLN A 16 -6.53 12.34 15.95
N THR A 17 -5.69 12.00 16.94
CA THR A 17 -6.11 11.23 18.12
C THR A 17 -6.61 12.09 19.30
N SER A 18 -6.69 13.41 19.10
CA SER A 18 -7.15 14.34 20.12
C SER A 18 -8.66 14.21 20.37
N LYS A 19 -9.06 14.47 21.61
CA LYS A 19 -10.46 14.42 22.02
C LYS A 19 -11.32 15.38 21.18
N GLY A 20 -12.41 14.87 20.62
CA GLY A 20 -13.39 15.65 19.86
C GLY A 20 -13.17 15.70 18.35
N LEU A 21 -12.10 15.10 17.82
CA LEU A 21 -11.89 14.99 16.36
C LEU A 21 -12.51 13.73 15.74
N ALA A 22 -12.59 12.66 16.51
CA ALA A 22 -13.40 11.49 16.19
C ALA A 22 -14.26 11.14 17.41
N ASP A 23 -15.40 10.50 17.18
CA ASP A 23 -16.29 10.07 18.27
C ASP A 23 -15.63 8.99 19.12
N LYS A 24 -14.83 8.13 18.48
CA LYS A 24 -14.04 7.10 19.17
C LYS A 24 -12.68 6.93 18.52
N VAL A 25 -11.66 6.72 19.34
CA VAL A 25 -10.28 6.46 18.88
C VAL A 25 -9.78 5.18 19.54
N TYR A 26 -9.25 4.28 18.72
CA TYR A 26 -8.54 3.07 19.13
C TYR A 26 -7.04 3.26 18.94
N PHE A 27 -6.29 3.18 20.03
CA PHE A 27 -4.83 3.14 20.02
C PHE A 27 -4.35 1.69 19.83
N LEU A 28 -4.63 1.14 18.65
CA LEU A 28 -4.28 -0.23 18.27
C LEU A 28 -3.36 -0.23 17.04
N PRO A 29 -2.51 -1.25 16.87
CA PRO A 29 -1.74 -1.44 15.64
C PRO A 29 -2.66 -1.52 14.41
N LEU A 30 -2.24 -0.92 13.29
CA LEU A 30 -2.93 -1.01 12.00
C LEU A 30 -2.55 -2.31 11.27
N VAL A 31 -2.93 -3.45 11.84
CA VAL A 31 -2.79 -4.78 11.23
C VAL A 31 -4.16 -5.47 11.16
N PRO A 32 -4.39 -6.38 10.19
CA PRO A 32 -5.72 -6.90 9.88
C PRO A 32 -6.46 -7.49 11.07
N GLU A 33 -5.76 -8.22 11.95
CA GLU A 33 -6.38 -8.91 13.09
C GLU A 33 -7.04 -7.93 14.06
N TYR A 34 -6.33 -6.85 14.43
CA TYR A 34 -6.88 -5.83 15.34
C TYR A 34 -7.95 -4.98 14.67
N VAL A 35 -7.77 -4.64 13.39
CA VAL A 35 -8.76 -3.86 12.64
C VAL A 35 -10.06 -4.65 12.47
N GLU A 36 -9.99 -5.96 12.21
CA GLU A 36 -11.19 -6.81 12.18
C GLU A 36 -11.90 -6.83 13.54
N GLN A 37 -11.19 -6.88 14.67
CA GLN A 37 -11.84 -6.80 15.99
C GLN A 37 -12.58 -5.47 16.18
N VAL A 38 -12.00 -4.35 15.72
CA VAL A 38 -12.69 -3.05 15.78
C VAL A 38 -13.92 -3.07 14.88
N ILE A 39 -13.82 -3.56 13.64
CA ILE A 39 -14.97 -3.69 12.71
C ILE A 39 -16.08 -4.55 13.35
N ARG A 40 -15.71 -5.66 14.00
CA ARG A 40 -16.65 -6.57 14.66
C ARG A 40 -17.41 -5.91 15.82
N VAL A 41 -16.74 -5.04 16.58
CA VAL A 41 -17.34 -4.34 17.73
C VAL A 41 -18.15 -3.13 17.27
N GLU A 42 -17.58 -2.30 16.40
CA GLU A 42 -18.17 -1.02 15.99
C GLU A 42 -19.20 -1.14 14.87
N ARG A 43 -19.14 -2.21 14.07
CA ARG A 43 -20.03 -2.47 12.92
C ARG A 43 -20.19 -1.25 12.00
N PRO A 44 -19.09 -0.68 11.48
CA PRO A 44 -19.16 0.52 10.66
C PRO A 44 -19.86 0.24 9.32
N GLY A 45 -20.65 1.19 8.83
CA GLY A 45 -21.26 1.11 7.50
C GLY A 45 -20.26 1.31 6.35
N GLY A 46 -19.10 1.93 6.64
CA GLY A 46 -18.04 2.09 5.66
C GLY A 46 -16.69 2.49 6.27
N VAL A 47 -15.64 2.39 5.45
CA VAL A 47 -14.25 2.62 5.84
C VAL A 47 -13.52 3.50 4.82
N LEU A 48 -12.66 4.40 5.29
CA LEU A 48 -11.78 5.23 4.48
C LEU A 48 -10.34 4.76 4.68
N LEU A 49 -9.68 4.29 3.61
CA LEU A 49 -8.32 3.72 3.68
C LEU A 49 -7.23 4.73 3.31
N THR A 50 -7.58 5.82 2.63
CA THR A 50 -6.64 6.75 1.98
C THR A 50 -5.98 7.77 2.92
N PHE A 51 -6.31 7.77 4.22
CA PHE A 51 -5.75 8.71 5.20
C PHE A 51 -4.68 8.09 6.11
N GLY A 52 -4.42 6.79 5.98
CA GLY A 52 -3.47 6.05 6.82
C GLY A 52 -2.09 5.83 6.20
N GLY A 53 -1.78 6.49 5.08
CA GLY A 53 -0.59 6.21 4.28
C GLY A 53 -0.52 4.75 3.83
N GLN A 54 0.69 4.25 3.56
CA GLN A 54 0.88 2.87 3.08
C GLN A 54 0.40 1.83 4.10
N THR A 55 0.57 2.07 5.39
CA THR A 55 0.11 1.17 6.45
C THR A 55 -1.40 0.95 6.38
N GLY A 56 -2.17 2.02 6.21
CA GLY A 56 -3.62 1.94 6.06
C GLY A 56 -4.05 1.26 4.76
N LEU A 57 -3.36 1.57 3.65
CA LEU A 57 -3.64 0.94 2.35
C LEU A 57 -3.36 -0.56 2.37
N ASN A 58 -2.18 -0.99 2.84
CA ASN A 58 -1.79 -2.39 2.92
C ASN A 58 -2.75 -3.18 3.82
N CYS A 59 -3.05 -2.65 5.01
CA CYS A 59 -4.00 -3.29 5.93
C CYS A 59 -5.39 -3.43 5.28
N GLY A 60 -5.86 -2.40 4.59
CA GLY A 60 -7.12 -2.46 3.84
C GLY A 60 -7.12 -3.52 2.75
N VAL A 61 -6.07 -3.61 1.95
CA VAL A 61 -5.93 -4.63 0.89
C VAL A 61 -5.94 -6.05 1.48
N GLU A 62 -5.25 -6.28 2.59
CA GLU A 62 -5.24 -7.59 3.26
C GLU A 62 -6.62 -7.95 3.85
N LEU A 63 -7.34 -6.98 4.42
CA LEU A 63 -8.71 -7.19 4.91
C LEU A 63 -9.70 -7.53 3.80
N GLU A 64 -9.56 -6.90 2.63
CA GLU A 64 -10.36 -7.21 1.44
C GLU A 64 -10.04 -8.62 0.92
N ARG A 65 -8.75 -8.97 0.81
CA ARG A 65 -8.32 -10.32 0.40
C ARG A 65 -8.83 -11.40 1.35
N ALA A 66 -8.91 -11.10 2.64
CA ALA A 66 -9.48 -11.98 3.67
C ALA A 66 -11.02 -11.99 3.68
N GLY A 67 -11.70 -11.22 2.81
CA GLY A 67 -13.15 -11.13 2.73
C GLY A 67 -13.80 -10.46 3.94
N VAL A 68 -13.04 -9.70 4.74
CA VAL A 68 -13.53 -9.11 5.99
C VAL A 68 -14.60 -8.06 5.70
N PHE A 69 -14.38 -7.17 4.72
CA PHE A 69 -15.34 -6.11 4.43
C PHE A 69 -16.70 -6.68 3.98
N GLU A 70 -16.69 -7.70 3.14
CA GLU A 70 -17.91 -8.43 2.74
C GLU A 70 -18.58 -9.11 3.96
N LYS A 71 -17.81 -9.87 4.76
CA LYS A 71 -18.29 -10.58 5.95
C LYS A 71 -19.04 -9.69 6.94
N TYR A 72 -18.62 -8.43 7.09
CA TYR A 72 -19.22 -7.48 8.02
C TYR A 72 -20.11 -6.42 7.35
N GLY A 73 -20.28 -6.47 6.02
CA GLY A 73 -21.09 -5.50 5.27
C GLY A 73 -20.53 -4.08 5.26
N VAL A 74 -19.20 -3.94 5.35
CA VAL A 74 -18.51 -2.64 5.38
C VAL A 74 -18.22 -2.18 3.95
N LYS A 75 -18.64 -0.96 3.61
CA LYS A 75 -18.34 -0.38 2.29
C LYS A 75 -17.02 0.37 2.28
N ILE A 76 -16.20 0.16 1.26
CA ILE A 76 -15.06 1.05 1.00
C ILE A 76 -15.60 2.40 0.51
N LEU A 77 -15.25 3.47 1.22
CA LEU A 77 -15.61 4.84 0.88
C LEU A 77 -14.41 5.54 0.21
N GLY A 78 -14.69 6.48 -0.69
CA GLY A 78 -13.64 7.18 -1.45
C GLY A 78 -13.10 6.33 -2.60
N THR A 79 -11.78 6.19 -2.70
CA THR A 79 -11.14 5.43 -3.78
C THR A 79 -11.50 3.94 -3.66
N PRO A 80 -12.07 3.31 -4.72
CA PRO A 80 -12.37 1.88 -4.71
C PRO A 80 -11.12 1.05 -4.43
N ILE A 81 -11.29 -0.03 -3.66
CA ILE A 81 -10.13 -0.87 -3.29
C ILE A 81 -9.44 -1.50 -4.48
N GLN A 82 -10.18 -1.84 -5.54
CA GLN A 82 -9.56 -2.33 -6.77
C GLN A 82 -8.65 -1.28 -7.41
N ALA A 83 -9.02 0.01 -7.37
CA ALA A 83 -8.16 1.07 -7.88
C ALA A 83 -6.89 1.21 -7.03
N ILE A 84 -6.99 1.04 -5.70
CA ILE A 84 -5.81 1.00 -4.82
C ILE A 84 -4.89 -0.16 -5.25
N ILE A 85 -5.42 -1.38 -5.34
CA ILE A 85 -4.67 -2.59 -5.74
C ILE A 85 -3.99 -2.38 -7.10
N ASP A 86 -4.73 -1.88 -8.09
CA ASP A 86 -4.24 -1.67 -9.46
C ASP A 86 -3.11 -0.62 -9.53
N THR A 87 -3.07 0.32 -8.59
CA THR A 87 -2.04 1.38 -8.56
C THR A 87 -0.81 1.03 -7.72
N GLU A 88 -0.94 0.10 -6.77
CA GLU A 88 0.15 -0.35 -5.91
C GLU A 88 1.03 -1.42 -6.59
N ASP A 89 0.43 -2.29 -7.40
CA ASP A 89 1.18 -3.25 -8.23
C ASP A 89 1.72 -2.57 -9.49
N ARG A 90 3.05 -2.54 -9.63
CA ARG A 90 3.73 -1.85 -10.74
C ARG A 90 3.46 -2.46 -12.10
N LYS A 91 3.26 -3.77 -12.17
CA LYS A 91 2.95 -4.47 -13.41
C LYS A 91 1.53 -4.15 -13.83
N VAL A 92 0.57 -4.29 -12.91
CA VAL A 92 -0.84 -3.96 -13.15
C VAL A 92 -0.99 -2.48 -13.52
N PHE A 93 -0.27 -1.59 -12.84
CA PHE A 93 -0.27 -0.17 -13.16
C PHE A 93 0.23 0.08 -14.59
N SER A 94 1.35 -0.53 -14.98
CA SER A 94 1.92 -0.37 -16.32
C SER A 94 0.97 -0.90 -17.40
N GLU A 95 0.31 -2.03 -17.15
CA GLU A 95 -0.73 -2.58 -18.03
C GLU A 95 -1.94 -1.65 -18.14
N ARG A 96 -2.38 -1.04 -17.02
CA ARG A 96 -3.46 -0.06 -16.98
C ARG A 96 -3.15 1.21 -17.78
N ILE A 97 -1.93 1.72 -17.69
CA ILE A 97 -1.47 2.88 -18.47
C ILE A 97 -1.36 2.52 -19.96
N ALA A 98 -0.86 1.34 -20.29
CA ALA A 98 -0.77 0.88 -21.68
C ALA A 98 -2.16 0.76 -22.34
N MET A 99 -3.19 0.33 -21.59
CA MET A 99 -4.57 0.22 -22.11
C MET A 99 -5.17 1.56 -22.55
N ILE A 100 -4.72 2.69 -22.00
CA ILE A 100 -5.17 4.02 -22.42
C ILE A 100 -4.27 4.66 -23.48
N GLY A 101 -3.29 3.91 -24.00
CA GLY A 101 -2.35 4.38 -25.03
C GLY A 101 -1.22 5.27 -24.49
N GLU A 102 -1.11 5.39 -23.17
CA GLU A 102 -0.05 6.15 -22.52
C GLU A 102 1.20 5.29 -22.34
N LYS A 103 2.35 5.95 -22.19
CA LYS A 103 3.66 5.27 -22.15
C LYS A 103 4.25 5.32 -20.75
N VAL A 104 4.71 4.17 -20.28
CA VAL A 104 5.62 4.06 -19.12
C VAL A 104 7.05 3.84 -19.60
N ALA A 105 8.03 4.20 -18.77
CA ALA A 105 9.40 3.83 -19.02
C ALA A 105 9.51 2.28 -19.10
N PRO A 106 10.36 1.73 -20.00
CA PRO A 106 10.64 0.31 -20.02
C PRO A 106 11.02 -0.18 -18.62
N SER A 107 10.29 -1.16 -18.11
CA SER A 107 10.46 -1.65 -16.74
C SER A 107 10.06 -3.13 -16.67
N MET A 108 10.60 -3.83 -15.68
CA MET A 108 10.32 -5.23 -15.41
C MET A 108 10.16 -5.40 -13.90
N SER A 109 9.21 -6.23 -13.49
CA SER A 109 9.05 -6.64 -12.08
C SER A 109 10.04 -7.76 -11.76
N ALA A 110 10.63 -7.74 -10.56
CA ALA A 110 11.47 -8.80 -10.04
C ALA A 110 11.04 -9.17 -8.63
N CYS A 111 11.00 -10.46 -8.32
CA CYS A 111 10.70 -11.01 -7.01
C CYS A 111 11.94 -11.62 -6.32
N SER A 112 13.09 -11.55 -6.97
CA SER A 112 14.38 -11.99 -6.44
C SER A 112 15.53 -11.10 -6.92
N VAL A 113 16.66 -11.16 -6.22
CA VAL A 113 17.88 -10.42 -6.61
C VAL A 113 18.36 -10.86 -8.00
N GLN A 114 18.25 -12.15 -8.32
CA GLN A 114 18.67 -12.66 -9.63
C GLN A 114 17.78 -12.12 -10.74
N GLU A 115 16.45 -12.15 -10.56
CA GLU A 115 15.52 -11.57 -11.53
C GLU A 115 15.77 -10.07 -11.76
N ALA A 116 16.15 -9.33 -10.71
CA ALA A 116 16.48 -7.91 -10.85
C ALA A 116 17.73 -7.70 -11.71
N LEU A 117 18.76 -8.52 -11.54
CA LEU A 117 19.98 -8.48 -12.36
C LEU A 117 19.71 -8.87 -13.81
N ASP A 118 18.91 -9.92 -14.04
CA ASP A 118 18.53 -10.37 -15.38
C ASP A 118 17.73 -9.28 -16.11
N ALA A 119 16.78 -8.64 -15.41
CA ALA A 119 16.02 -7.51 -15.91
C ALA A 119 16.92 -6.33 -16.29
N ALA A 120 17.91 -5.98 -15.46
CA ALA A 120 18.85 -4.91 -15.78
C ALA A 120 19.77 -5.25 -16.96
N GLY A 121 20.10 -6.53 -17.16
CA GLY A 121 20.80 -7.00 -18.36
C GLY A 121 20.01 -6.75 -19.65
N ILE A 122 18.68 -6.81 -19.59
CA ILE A 122 17.78 -6.53 -20.72
C ILE A 122 17.57 -5.02 -20.91
N LEU A 123 17.33 -4.29 -19.81
CA LEU A 123 17.00 -2.86 -19.84
C LEU A 123 18.23 -1.96 -20.09
N GLY A 124 19.41 -2.39 -19.68
CA GLY A 124 20.64 -1.63 -19.73
C GLY A 124 20.78 -0.64 -18.57
N TYR A 125 22.02 -0.46 -18.09
CA TYR A 125 22.33 0.52 -17.05
C TYR A 125 22.47 1.94 -17.61
N PRO A 126 22.17 2.99 -16.82
CA PRO A 126 21.70 2.94 -15.43
C PRO A 126 20.21 2.57 -15.31
N VAL A 127 19.86 1.87 -14.24
CA VAL A 127 18.47 1.48 -13.92
C VAL A 127 18.01 2.11 -12.60
N MET A 128 16.70 2.34 -12.48
CA MET A 128 16.06 2.78 -11.23
C MET A 128 15.30 1.59 -10.62
N ALA A 129 15.77 1.09 -9.48
CA ALA A 129 15.05 0.09 -8.69
C ALA A 129 14.01 0.79 -7.80
N ARG A 130 12.77 0.26 -7.79
CA ARG A 130 11.69 0.76 -6.93
C ARG A 130 10.97 -0.40 -6.26
N ALA A 131 10.91 -0.38 -4.93
CA ALA A 131 10.13 -1.36 -4.17
C ALA A 131 8.62 -1.16 -4.41
N ALA A 132 7.87 -2.27 -4.45
CA ALA A 132 6.41 -2.26 -4.48
C ALA A 132 5.85 -2.05 -3.06
N PHE A 133 4.60 -1.57 -2.95
CA PHE A 133 3.91 -1.31 -1.67
C PHE A 133 4.72 -0.47 -0.66
N SER A 134 5.54 0.47 -1.16
CA SER A 134 6.31 1.40 -0.35
C SER A 134 6.11 2.84 -0.82
N LEU A 135 6.14 3.78 0.14
CA LEU A 135 6.08 5.22 -0.11
C LEU A 135 7.41 5.88 0.26
N GLY A 136 7.67 7.04 -0.34
CA GLY A 136 8.85 7.86 -0.02
C GLY A 136 10.18 7.31 -0.54
N GLY A 137 10.16 6.31 -1.42
CA GLY A 137 11.39 5.74 -2.00
C GLY A 137 12.12 4.75 -1.08
N LEU A 138 11.46 4.26 -0.02
CA LEU A 138 12.01 3.20 0.83
C LEU A 138 12.35 1.97 -0.02
N GLY A 139 13.60 1.51 0.07
CA GLY A 139 14.12 0.40 -0.74
C GLY A 139 14.28 0.72 -2.24
N SER A 140 14.26 1.99 -2.63
CA SER A 140 14.41 2.43 -4.03
C SER A 140 15.71 3.20 -4.26
N GLY A 141 16.26 3.16 -5.47
CA GLY A 141 17.50 3.86 -5.80
C GLY A 141 17.93 3.70 -7.25
N PHE A 142 18.95 4.45 -7.66
CA PHE A 142 19.61 4.28 -8.95
C PHE A 142 20.79 3.31 -8.81
N ALA A 143 20.94 2.43 -9.80
CA ALA A 143 22.11 1.58 -9.95
C ALA A 143 22.73 1.81 -11.32
N ASN A 144 24.05 1.99 -11.35
CA ASN A 144 24.84 2.16 -12.57
C ASN A 144 25.51 0.85 -13.02
N ASN A 145 25.47 -0.19 -12.18
CA ASN A 145 26.09 -1.48 -12.43
C ASN A 145 25.43 -2.59 -11.57
N ASN A 146 25.86 -3.83 -11.79
CA ASN A 146 25.34 -5.03 -11.12
C ASN A 146 25.52 -4.98 -9.59
N ASP A 147 26.64 -4.47 -9.09
CA ASP A 147 26.94 -4.48 -7.66
C ASP A 147 26.05 -3.49 -6.90
N GLU A 148 25.86 -2.28 -7.45
CA GLU A 148 24.91 -1.29 -6.93
C GLU A 148 23.48 -1.84 -6.93
N LEU A 149 23.06 -2.47 -8.02
CA LEU A 149 21.71 -3.04 -8.11
C LEU A 149 21.50 -4.19 -7.12
N LYS A 150 22.49 -5.06 -6.96
CA LYS A 150 22.45 -6.18 -6.02
C LYS A 150 22.29 -5.68 -4.59
N SER A 151 23.02 -4.62 -4.22
CA SER A 151 22.91 -3.98 -2.90
C SER A 151 21.48 -3.43 -2.67
N LEU A 152 20.94 -2.69 -3.64
CA LEU A 152 19.57 -2.16 -3.56
C LEU A 152 18.52 -3.27 -3.47
N ALA A 153 18.64 -4.31 -4.30
CA ALA A 153 17.71 -5.43 -4.31
C ALA A 153 17.72 -6.19 -2.98
N HIS A 154 18.90 -6.43 -2.38
CA HIS A 154 18.99 -7.05 -1.05
C HIS A 154 18.29 -6.22 0.02
N GLN A 155 18.42 -4.89 -0.01
CA GLN A 155 17.72 -4.02 0.93
C GLN A 155 16.21 -4.00 0.70
N ALA A 156 15.76 -4.06 -0.55
CA ALA A 156 14.35 -4.02 -0.91
C ALA A 156 13.59 -5.31 -0.56
N PHE A 157 14.27 -6.47 -0.57
CA PHE A 157 13.69 -7.77 -0.24
C PHE A 157 13.89 -8.23 1.21
N ALA A 158 14.62 -7.46 2.02
CA ALA A 158 14.81 -7.73 3.45
C ALA A 158 13.57 -7.32 4.26
#